data_AF-A0A1G1IGB0-F1
#
_entry.id   AF-A0A1G1IGB0-F1
#
_cell.length_a   1.000
_cell.length_b   1.000
_cell.length_c   1.000
_cell.angle_alpha   90.00
_cell.angle_beta   90.00
_cell.angle_gamma   90.00
#
_symmetry.space_group_name_H-M   'P 1'
#
loop_
_entity.id
_entity.type
_entity.pdbx_description
1 polymer ?
#
loop_
_entity_poly.entity_id
_entity_poly.type
_entity_poly.pdbx_seq_one_letter_code
_entity_poly.pdbx_strand_id
1 'polypeptide(L)'
;MVSKDGINHLADDACTFLLSQHSQPQIADAARVLLLQAAVLLWSAFEVLARDVFEAVVNTRPELGRALLESVDGKRLFQVKAIDVDTLARYSFDLSKRMGSVLSEYRDMSDLAAIRGVLGALFPTADRLRSLLGSKDLWTLSQRRHLIVHNRGIVDRKYLQQTGTSDEEGKCLVLSPSDIERYAGLVRDAGHALLQEAQKTLAGI
;
A
#
# COMPACT_ATOMS: atom_id res chain seq x y z
N MET A 1 -15.79 -3.26 -41.17
CA MET A 1 -16.63 -3.45 -39.97
C MET A 1 -16.44 -4.89 -39.51
N VAL A 2 -15.80 -5.12 -38.35
CA VAL A 2 -15.74 -6.46 -37.77
C VAL A 2 -17.12 -6.75 -37.15
N SER A 3 -17.75 -7.84 -37.57
CA SER A 3 -19.04 -8.27 -37.01
C SER A 3 -18.88 -8.56 -35.51
N LYS A 4 -19.86 -8.16 -34.68
CA LYS A 4 -19.90 -8.52 -33.26
C LYS A 4 -19.78 -10.04 -33.05
N ASP A 5 -20.34 -10.82 -33.97
CA ASP A 5 -20.28 -12.29 -33.92
C ASP A 5 -18.86 -12.80 -34.16
N GLY A 6 -18.09 -12.14 -35.03
CA GLY A 6 -16.69 -12.48 -35.28
C GLY A 6 -15.78 -12.16 -34.09
N ILE A 7 -16.07 -11.09 -33.34
CA ILE A 7 -15.35 -10.74 -32.10
C ILE A 7 -15.65 -11.77 -31.00
N ASN A 8 -16.91 -12.15 -30.84
CA ASN A 8 -17.31 -13.14 -29.85
C ASN A 8 -16.71 -14.52 -30.14
N HIS A 9 -16.72 -14.96 -31.40
CA HIS A 9 -16.08 -16.22 -31.80
C HIS A 9 -14.57 -16.22 -31.51
N LEU A 10 -13.88 -15.12 -31.85
CA LEU A 10 -12.45 -15.00 -31.56
C LEU A 10 -12.17 -15.03 -30.05
N ALA A 11 -13.02 -14.42 -29.23
CA ALA A 11 -12.90 -14.44 -27.78
C ALA A 11 -13.10 -15.86 -27.22
N ASP A 12 -14.10 -16.59 -27.71
CA ASP A 12 -14.36 -17.98 -27.28
C ASP A 12 -13.24 -18.93 -27.69
N ASP A 13 -12.72 -18.81 -28.92
CA ASP A 13 -11.59 -19.61 -29.39
C ASP A 13 -10.32 -19.31 -28.58
N ALA A 14 -10.07 -18.03 -28.29
CA ALA A 14 -8.95 -17.62 -27.44
C ALA A 14 -9.08 -18.16 -26.00
N CYS A 15 -10.27 -18.07 -25.40
CA CYS A 15 -10.54 -18.64 -24.08
C CYS A 15 -10.35 -20.15 -24.06
N THR A 16 -10.85 -20.86 -25.06
CA THR A 16 -10.70 -22.32 -25.20
C THR A 16 -9.22 -22.70 -25.33
N PHE A 17 -8.48 -21.97 -26.16
CA PHE A 17 -7.03 -22.16 -26.29
C PHE A 17 -6.33 -21.94 -24.94
N LEU A 18 -6.58 -20.82 -24.26
CA LEU A 18 -5.95 -20.52 -22.98
C LEU A 18 -6.28 -21.55 -21.90
N LEU A 19 -7.53 -22.02 -21.84
CA LEU A 19 -7.95 -23.11 -20.94
C LEU A 19 -7.20 -24.42 -21.26
N SER A 20 -7.02 -24.75 -22.54
CA SER A 20 -6.25 -25.93 -22.94
C SER A 20 -4.78 -25.86 -22.54
N GLN A 21 -4.21 -24.65 -22.48
CA GLN A 21 -2.82 -24.42 -22.13
C GLN A 21 -2.62 -24.25 -20.61
N HIS A 22 -3.63 -23.87 -19.85
CA HIS A 22 -3.54 -23.60 -18.40
C HIS A 22 -2.92 -24.77 -17.62
N SER A 23 -3.22 -26.01 -17.97
CA SER A 23 -2.69 -27.20 -17.27
C SER A 23 -1.20 -27.45 -17.51
N GLN A 24 -0.55 -26.71 -18.42
CA GLN A 24 0.89 -26.82 -18.63
C GLN A 24 1.64 -26.26 -17.40
N PRO A 25 2.59 -27.01 -16.83
CA PRO A 25 3.30 -26.59 -15.61
C PRO A 25 3.95 -25.21 -15.72
N GLN A 26 4.54 -24.90 -16.88
CA GLN A 26 5.20 -23.61 -17.14
C GLN A 26 4.22 -22.43 -17.08
N ILE A 27 3.00 -22.62 -17.59
CA ILE A 27 1.97 -21.58 -17.61
C ILE A 27 1.39 -21.41 -16.21
N ALA A 28 1.15 -22.51 -15.48
CA ALA A 28 0.71 -22.47 -14.09
C ALA A 28 1.73 -21.74 -13.19
N ASP A 29 3.02 -22.01 -13.35
CA ASP A 29 4.08 -21.33 -12.61
C ASP A 29 4.17 -19.84 -12.95
N ALA A 30 4.09 -19.49 -14.24
CA ALA A 30 4.09 -18.10 -14.67
C ALA A 30 2.86 -17.34 -14.12
N ALA A 31 1.67 -17.93 -14.21
CA ALA A 31 0.44 -17.35 -13.67
C ALA A 31 0.55 -17.13 -12.15
N ARG A 32 1.09 -18.10 -11.41
CA ARG A 32 1.33 -17.96 -9.97
C ARG A 32 2.25 -16.77 -9.67
N VAL A 33 3.38 -16.65 -10.38
CA VAL A 33 4.31 -15.53 -10.20
C VAL A 33 3.63 -14.20 -10.49
N LEU A 34 2.82 -14.12 -11.56
CA LEU A 34 2.06 -12.91 -11.89
C LEU A 34 1.09 -12.51 -10.77
N LEU A 35 0.38 -13.46 -10.15
CA LEU A 35 -0.51 -13.17 -9.04
C LEU A 35 0.26 -12.65 -7.81
N LEU A 36 1.41 -13.24 -7.49
CA LEU A 36 2.27 -12.75 -6.41
C LEU A 36 2.76 -11.32 -6.69
N GLN A 37 3.20 -11.05 -7.92
CA GLN A 37 3.63 -9.70 -8.32
C GLN A 37 2.47 -8.70 -8.27
N ALA A 38 1.26 -9.07 -8.70
CA ALA A 38 0.09 -8.22 -8.61
C ALA A 38 -0.20 -7.80 -7.16
N ALA A 39 -0.11 -8.72 -6.20
CA ALA A 39 -0.27 -8.39 -4.78
C ALA A 39 0.78 -7.40 -4.27
N VAL A 40 2.05 -7.57 -4.68
CA VAL A 40 3.13 -6.63 -4.34
C VAL A 40 2.85 -5.24 -4.93
N LEU A 41 2.49 -5.18 -6.22
CA LEU A 41 2.22 -3.92 -6.91
C LEU A 41 1.03 -3.17 -6.32
N LEU A 42 -0.05 -3.88 -5.97
CA LEU A 42 -1.22 -3.27 -5.32
C LEU A 42 -0.85 -2.63 -3.97
N TRP A 43 -0.10 -3.35 -3.13
CA TRP A 43 0.37 -2.81 -1.86
C TRP A 43 1.32 -1.62 -2.08
N SER A 44 2.29 -1.75 -2.97
CA SER A 44 3.26 -0.68 -3.22
C SER A 44 2.64 0.57 -3.83
N ALA A 45 1.61 0.43 -4.69
CA ALA A 45 0.84 1.57 -5.16
C ALA A 45 0.16 2.32 -4.00
N PHE A 46 -0.37 1.58 -3.02
CA PHE A 46 -0.95 2.17 -1.82
C PHE A 46 0.09 2.84 -0.91
N GLU A 47 1.24 2.20 -0.68
CA GLU A 47 2.35 2.77 0.11
C GLU A 47 2.81 4.10 -0.48
N VAL A 48 3.02 4.15 -1.79
CA VAL A 48 3.45 5.35 -2.51
C VAL A 48 2.38 6.43 -2.40
N LEU A 49 1.11 6.10 -2.66
CA LEU A 49 0.01 7.05 -2.50
C LEU A 49 -0.06 7.62 -1.07
N ALA A 50 0.09 6.78 -0.05
CA ALA A 50 0.05 7.20 1.34
C ALA A 50 1.17 8.18 1.69
N ARG A 51 2.39 7.91 1.21
CA ARG A 51 3.54 8.81 1.39
C ARG A 51 3.35 10.11 0.63
N ASP A 52 2.97 10.05 -0.65
CA ASP A 52 2.81 11.23 -1.50
C ASP A 52 1.71 12.17 -0.96
N VAL A 53 0.58 11.61 -0.50
CA VAL A 53 -0.50 12.38 0.12
C VAL A 53 -0.04 13.02 1.42
N PHE A 54 0.65 12.28 2.29
CA PHE A 54 1.21 12.82 3.52
C PHE A 54 2.14 14.01 3.22
N GLU A 55 3.07 13.84 2.30
CA GLU A 55 4.01 14.89 1.91
C GLU A 55 3.30 16.10 1.33
N ALA A 56 2.38 15.89 0.39
CA ALA A 56 1.63 16.97 -0.24
C ALA A 56 0.83 17.78 0.78
N VAL A 57 0.12 17.11 1.70
CA VAL A 57 -0.69 17.76 2.73
C VAL A 57 0.19 18.56 3.68
N VAL A 58 1.24 17.95 4.24
CA VAL A 58 2.09 18.62 5.23
C VAL A 58 2.94 19.74 4.61
N ASN A 59 3.42 19.58 3.37
CA ASN A 59 4.16 20.62 2.67
C ASN A 59 3.27 21.81 2.27
N THR A 60 1.99 21.57 1.98
CA THR A 60 1.02 22.63 1.67
C THR A 60 0.52 23.33 2.93
N ARG A 61 0.37 22.60 4.04
CA ARG A 61 -0.10 23.08 5.34
C ARG A 61 0.91 22.76 6.45
N PRO A 62 2.02 23.52 6.55
CA PRO A 62 3.10 23.24 7.51
C PRO A 62 2.67 23.24 8.98
N GLU A 63 1.57 23.91 9.32
CA GLU A 63 0.97 23.89 10.65
C GLU A 63 0.54 22.48 11.09
N LEU A 64 0.19 21.61 10.14
CA LEU A 64 -0.13 20.20 10.43
C LEU A 64 1.14 19.43 10.79
N GLY A 65 2.26 19.71 10.12
CA GLY A 65 3.57 19.15 10.47
C GLY A 65 3.99 19.55 11.89
N ARG A 66 3.75 20.81 12.26
CA ARG A 66 3.95 21.28 13.64
C ARG A 66 3.03 20.55 14.63
N ALA A 67 1.74 20.48 14.36
CA ALA A 67 0.77 19.79 15.23
C ALA A 67 1.14 18.31 15.44
N LEU A 68 1.58 17.63 14.37
CA LEU A 68 2.11 16.26 14.43
C LEU A 68 3.29 16.18 15.40
N LEU A 69 4.31 17.02 15.24
CA LEU A 69 5.51 17.01 16.09
C LEU A 69 5.25 17.43 17.55
N GLU A 70 4.19 18.20 17.82
CA GLU A 70 3.79 18.58 19.18
C GLU A 70 2.98 17.47 19.87
N SER A 71 2.24 16.66 19.11
CA SER A 71 1.43 15.55 19.62
C SER A 71 2.25 14.43 20.25
N VAL A 72 1.69 13.73 21.24
CA VAL A 72 2.33 12.59 21.90
C VAL A 72 2.63 11.47 20.89
N ASP A 73 1.67 11.18 20.01
CA ASP A 73 1.82 10.14 18.99
C ASP A 73 2.86 10.50 17.94
N GLY A 74 2.85 11.73 17.42
CA GLY A 74 3.83 12.16 16.43
C GLY A 74 5.26 12.23 17.00
N LYS A 75 5.45 12.65 18.25
CA LYS A 75 6.76 12.56 18.92
C LYS A 75 7.29 11.13 18.97
N ARG A 76 6.42 10.17 19.29
CA ARG A 76 6.77 8.74 19.30
C ARG A 76 7.07 8.19 17.90
N LEU A 77 6.32 8.64 16.89
CA LEU A 77 6.44 8.17 15.51
C LEU A 77 7.72 8.66 14.83
N PHE A 78 7.99 9.97 14.89
CA PHE A 78 9.09 10.59 14.13
C PHE A 78 10.39 10.73 14.93
N GLN A 79 10.31 10.89 16.26
CA GLN A 79 11.47 11.01 17.16
C GLN A 79 12.56 11.98 16.66
N VAL A 80 12.16 13.07 15.99
CA VAL A 80 13.08 14.04 15.40
C VAL A 80 13.83 14.76 16.53
N LYS A 81 15.13 14.47 16.66
CA LYS A 81 16.01 15.11 17.66
C LYS A 81 16.73 16.34 17.08
N ALA A 82 17.19 16.22 15.84
CA ALA A 82 17.86 17.28 15.10
C ALA A 82 17.74 17.00 13.60
N ILE A 83 17.76 18.07 12.81
CA ILE A 83 17.90 18.03 11.35
C ILE A 83 19.39 18.20 11.06
N ASP A 84 19.98 17.28 10.31
CA ASP A 84 21.39 17.33 9.95
C ASP A 84 21.66 18.41 8.89
N VAL A 85 22.93 18.85 8.80
CA VAL A 85 23.34 19.93 7.90
C VAL A 85 23.20 19.52 6.44
N ASP A 86 23.36 18.23 6.10
CA ASP A 86 23.22 17.75 4.72
C ASP A 86 21.76 17.84 4.25
N THR A 87 20.81 17.53 5.14
CA THR A 87 19.37 17.74 4.89
C THR A 87 19.06 19.22 4.70
N LEU A 88 19.61 20.11 5.54
CA LEU A 88 19.44 21.55 5.35
C LEU A 88 20.03 22.02 4.01
N ALA A 89 21.23 21.58 3.66
CA ALA A 89 21.89 21.93 2.41
C ALA A 89 21.12 21.42 1.18
N ARG A 90 20.56 20.20 1.24
CA ARG A 90 19.73 19.61 0.17
C ARG A 90 18.54 20.50 -0.19
N TYR A 91 17.96 21.17 0.80
CA TYR A 91 16.84 22.10 0.61
C TYR A 91 17.25 23.58 0.61
N SER A 92 18.53 23.89 0.36
CA SER A 92 19.05 25.27 0.33
C SER A 92 18.70 26.08 1.59
N PHE A 93 18.67 25.42 2.75
CA PHE A 93 18.30 25.96 4.06
C PHE A 93 16.87 26.52 4.14
N ASP A 94 15.97 26.19 3.20
CA ASP A 94 14.55 26.53 3.25
C ASP A 94 13.68 25.27 3.38
N LEU A 95 13.18 25.05 4.60
CA LEU A 95 12.27 23.94 4.92
C LEU A 95 10.80 24.33 4.98
N SER A 96 10.46 25.59 4.69
CA SER A 96 9.12 26.15 4.93
C SER A 96 7.98 25.36 4.28
N LYS A 97 8.25 24.71 3.13
CA LYS A 97 7.31 23.85 2.38
C LYS A 97 7.86 22.46 2.12
N ARG A 98 8.78 21.99 2.98
CA ARG A 98 9.47 20.69 2.82
C ARG A 98 9.35 19.79 4.05
N MET A 99 8.61 20.22 5.08
CA MET A 99 8.48 19.45 6.32
C MET A 99 7.88 18.05 6.11
N GLY A 100 6.94 17.87 5.19
CA GLY A 100 6.42 16.55 4.85
C GLY A 100 7.52 15.65 4.29
N SER A 101 8.28 16.15 3.31
CA SER A 101 9.38 15.40 2.69
C SER A 101 10.49 15.08 3.70
N VAL A 102 10.84 16.02 4.58
CA VAL A 102 11.79 15.78 5.67
C VAL A 102 11.26 14.70 6.62
N LEU A 103 10.01 14.81 7.08
CA LEU A 103 9.43 13.87 8.04
C LEU A 103 9.27 12.45 7.48
N SER A 104 9.02 12.30 6.18
CA SER A 104 9.01 11.00 5.49
C SER A 104 10.36 10.28 5.56
N GLU A 105 11.48 11.02 5.63
CA GLU A 105 12.82 10.43 5.77
C GLU A 105 13.05 9.86 7.18
N TYR A 106 12.42 10.43 8.22
CA TYR A 106 12.53 9.93 9.60
C TYR A 106 11.62 8.75 9.89
N ARG A 107 10.44 8.69 9.25
CA ARG A 107 9.49 7.60 9.43
C ARG A 107 9.09 7.03 8.08
N ASP A 108 9.70 5.90 7.74
CA ASP A 108 9.28 5.15 6.56
C ASP A 108 7.86 4.60 6.75
N MET A 109 7.03 4.83 5.74
CA MET A 109 5.64 4.37 5.63
C MET A 109 5.57 3.04 4.85
N SER A 110 6.56 2.16 5.05
CA SER A 110 6.71 0.87 4.35
C SER A 110 5.88 -0.28 4.95
N ASP A 111 5.13 -0.02 6.01
CA ASP A 111 4.27 -1.02 6.65
C ASP A 111 2.94 -0.39 7.11
N LEU A 112 1.90 -1.23 7.21
CA LEU A 112 0.56 -0.76 7.55
C LEU A 112 0.49 -0.09 8.92
N ALA A 113 1.30 -0.49 9.89
CA ALA A 113 1.29 0.11 11.23
C ALA A 113 1.87 1.53 11.19
N ALA A 114 2.95 1.75 10.44
CA ALA A 114 3.50 3.08 10.18
C ALA A 114 2.49 3.98 9.45
N ILE A 115 1.88 3.48 8.38
CA ILE A 115 0.84 4.20 7.62
C ILE A 115 -0.31 4.59 8.55
N ARG A 116 -0.83 3.64 9.35
CA ARG A 116 -1.90 3.91 10.33
C ARG A 116 -1.52 4.95 11.36
N GLY A 117 -0.31 4.88 11.90
CA GLY A 117 0.17 5.83 12.90
C GLY A 117 0.23 7.24 12.33
N VAL A 118 0.88 7.40 11.17
CA VAL A 118 1.07 8.70 10.53
C VAL A 118 -0.27 9.28 10.06
N LEU A 119 -1.07 8.53 9.32
CA LEU A 119 -2.34 9.02 8.80
C LEU A 119 -3.39 9.20 9.91
N GLY A 120 -3.35 8.38 10.97
CA GLY A 120 -4.23 8.55 12.13
C GLY A 120 -3.92 9.81 12.93
N ALA A 121 -2.65 10.20 13.03
CA ALA A 121 -2.24 11.46 13.63
C ALA A 121 -2.55 12.66 12.72
N LEU A 122 -2.43 12.50 11.41
CA LEU A 122 -2.71 13.56 10.43
C LEU A 122 -4.22 13.80 10.26
N PHE A 123 -5.04 12.73 10.28
CA PHE A 123 -6.48 12.77 10.07
C PHE A 123 -7.24 12.16 11.27
N PRO A 124 -7.28 12.85 12.44
CA PRO A 124 -7.80 12.29 13.68
C PRO A 124 -9.31 12.04 13.70
N THR A 125 -10.07 12.60 12.77
CA THR A 125 -11.53 12.44 12.65
C THR A 125 -11.94 11.56 11.46
N ALA A 126 -10.97 10.98 10.74
CA ALA A 126 -11.24 10.18 9.54
C ALA A 126 -11.63 8.73 9.89
N ASP A 127 -12.81 8.53 10.45
CA ASP A 127 -13.27 7.22 10.93
C ASP A 127 -13.32 6.16 9.82
N ARG A 128 -13.77 6.54 8.61
CA ARG A 128 -13.81 5.63 7.46
C ARG A 128 -12.41 5.17 7.06
N LEU A 129 -11.46 6.10 6.94
CA LEU A 129 -10.07 5.77 6.61
C LEU A 129 -9.46 4.89 7.71
N ARG A 130 -9.67 5.23 8.97
CA ARG A 130 -9.18 4.45 10.12
C ARG A 130 -9.73 3.02 10.12
N SER A 131 -11.02 2.86 9.81
CA SER A 131 -11.66 1.55 9.69
C SER A 131 -11.04 0.71 8.58
N LEU A 132 -10.86 1.29 7.38
CA LEU A 132 -10.23 0.61 6.24
C LEU A 132 -8.78 0.19 6.52
N LEU A 133 -7.99 1.10 7.08
CA LEU A 133 -6.62 0.82 7.49
C LEU A 133 -6.53 -0.20 8.63
N GLY A 134 -7.58 -0.30 9.44
CA GLY A 134 -7.72 -1.27 10.51
C GLY A 134 -8.19 -2.66 10.08
N SER A 135 -8.53 -2.84 8.80
CA SER A 135 -9.10 -4.09 8.30
C SER A 135 -8.08 -5.24 8.31
N LYS A 136 -8.56 -6.44 8.66
CA LYS A 136 -7.76 -7.67 8.64
C LYS A 136 -7.24 -7.98 7.24
N ASP A 137 -8.03 -7.72 6.21
CA ASP A 137 -7.65 -8.06 4.84
C ASP A 137 -6.52 -7.16 4.30
N LEU A 138 -6.55 -5.85 4.60
CA LEU A 138 -5.44 -4.96 4.24
C LEU A 138 -4.16 -5.30 5.04
N TRP A 139 -4.32 -5.71 6.30
CA TRP A 139 -3.23 -6.27 7.09
C TRP A 139 -2.65 -7.53 6.42
N THR A 140 -3.49 -8.49 6.03
CA THR A 140 -3.06 -9.70 5.33
C THR A 140 -2.33 -9.38 4.03
N LEU A 141 -2.79 -8.39 3.24
CA LEU A 141 -2.09 -7.93 2.05
C LEU A 141 -0.68 -7.40 2.37
N SER A 142 -0.55 -6.53 3.38
CA SER A 142 0.75 -6.03 3.86
C SER A 142 1.69 -7.18 4.25
N GLN A 143 1.20 -8.17 5.00
CA GLN A 143 2.00 -9.32 5.42
C GLN A 143 2.40 -10.21 4.24
N ARG A 144 1.51 -10.43 3.27
CA ARG A 144 1.80 -11.18 2.05
C ARG A 144 2.86 -10.48 1.21
N ARG A 145 2.79 -9.16 1.04
CA ARG A 145 3.84 -8.40 0.35
C ARG A 145 5.20 -8.57 1.02
N HIS A 146 5.26 -8.45 2.35
CA HIS A 146 6.51 -8.69 3.09
C HIS A 146 7.06 -10.10 2.83
N LEU A 147 6.20 -11.14 2.90
CA LEU A 147 6.59 -12.52 2.64
C LEU A 147 7.12 -12.72 1.21
N ILE A 148 6.46 -12.11 0.21
CA ILE A 148 6.83 -12.20 -1.20
C ILE A 148 8.20 -11.55 -1.45
N VAL A 149 8.39 -10.33 -0.95
CA VAL A 149 9.62 -9.55 -1.20
C VAL A 149 10.82 -10.14 -0.45
N HIS A 150 10.65 -10.55 0.81
CA HIS A 150 11.78 -10.97 1.64
C HIS A 150 12.01 -12.48 1.67
N ASN A 151 10.98 -13.29 1.41
CA ASN A 151 11.09 -14.75 1.44
C ASN A 151 10.60 -15.43 0.15
N ARG A 152 10.52 -14.68 -0.96
CA ARG A 152 10.08 -15.19 -2.28
C ARG A 152 8.71 -15.87 -2.25
N GLY A 153 7.88 -15.49 -1.28
CA GLY A 153 6.56 -16.06 -1.07
C GLY A 153 6.58 -17.43 -0.39
N ILE A 154 7.70 -17.89 0.17
CA ILE A 154 7.76 -19.09 0.99
C ILE A 154 7.15 -18.78 2.35
N VAL A 155 6.15 -19.54 2.77
CA VAL A 155 5.46 -19.38 4.05
C VAL A 155 6.41 -19.69 5.20
N ASP A 156 6.56 -18.74 6.11
CA ASP A 156 7.40 -18.88 7.31
C ASP A 156 6.58 -18.79 8.61
N ARG A 157 7.19 -19.23 9.71
CA ARG A 157 6.58 -19.18 11.05
C ARG A 157 6.08 -17.79 11.44
N LYS A 158 6.84 -16.74 11.09
CA LYS A 158 6.52 -15.35 11.46
C LYS A 158 5.23 -14.89 10.78
N TYR A 159 5.08 -15.17 9.49
CA TYR A 159 3.87 -14.88 8.73
C TYR A 159 2.66 -15.64 9.28
N LEU A 160 2.81 -16.93 9.60
CA LEU A 160 1.72 -17.73 10.19
C LEU A 160 1.27 -17.16 11.54
N GLN A 161 2.22 -16.80 12.41
CA GLN A 161 1.91 -16.19 13.71
C GLN A 161 1.22 -14.82 13.57
N GLN A 162 1.61 -14.02 12.58
CA GLN A 162 1.07 -12.67 12.40
C GLN A 162 -0.30 -12.64 11.70
N THR A 163 -0.62 -13.65 10.89
CA THR A 163 -1.85 -13.69 10.09
C THR A 163 -2.88 -14.68 10.62
N GLY A 164 -2.45 -15.73 11.32
CA GLY A 164 -3.32 -16.81 11.78
C GLY A 164 -3.95 -17.62 10.63
N THR A 165 -3.34 -17.59 9.45
CA THR A 165 -3.76 -18.37 8.28
C THR A 165 -3.45 -19.86 8.46
N SER A 166 -4.12 -20.70 7.67
CA SER A 166 -3.91 -22.16 7.62
C SER A 166 -2.94 -22.58 6.52
N ASP A 167 -2.14 -21.65 5.99
CA ASP A 167 -1.08 -21.96 5.00
C ASP A 167 -0.03 -22.90 5.63
N GLU A 168 0.62 -23.73 4.81
CA GLU A 168 1.62 -24.70 5.27
C GLU A 168 3.03 -24.08 5.29
N GLU A 169 3.73 -24.17 6.43
CA GLU A 169 5.11 -23.67 6.58
C GLU A 169 6.06 -24.35 5.58
N GLY A 170 6.93 -23.57 4.92
CA GLY A 170 7.88 -24.04 3.92
C GLY A 170 7.30 -24.21 2.51
N LYS A 171 5.99 -24.05 2.32
CA LYS A 171 5.36 -24.06 0.99
C LYS A 171 5.33 -22.67 0.38
N CYS A 172 5.16 -22.62 -0.95
CA CYS A 172 4.88 -21.36 -1.63
C CYS A 172 3.47 -20.88 -1.31
N LEU A 173 3.33 -19.59 -1.01
CA LEU A 173 2.06 -18.90 -0.92
C LEU A 173 1.29 -19.08 -2.22
N VAL A 174 0.02 -19.44 -2.10
CA VAL A 174 -0.90 -19.58 -3.21
C VAL A 174 -1.90 -18.43 -3.15
N LEU A 175 -2.01 -17.70 -4.25
CA LEU A 175 -3.02 -16.66 -4.45
C LEU A 175 -3.94 -17.09 -5.59
N SER A 176 -5.21 -16.75 -5.45
CA SER A 176 -6.21 -16.89 -6.51
C SER A 176 -6.47 -15.54 -7.21
N PRO A 177 -7.05 -15.53 -8.43
CA PRO A 177 -7.49 -14.29 -9.06
C PRO A 177 -8.45 -13.48 -8.18
N SER A 178 -9.36 -14.15 -7.46
CA SER A 178 -10.30 -13.48 -6.55
C SER A 178 -9.62 -12.83 -5.34
N ASP A 179 -8.47 -13.34 -4.89
CA ASP A 179 -7.65 -12.63 -3.91
C ASP A 179 -7.19 -11.27 -4.45
N ILE A 180 -6.73 -11.23 -5.70
CA ILE A 180 -6.23 -10.02 -6.33
C ILE A 180 -7.35 -9.00 -6.55
N GLU A 181 -8.52 -9.44 -7.03
CA GLU A 181 -9.69 -8.57 -7.18
C GLU A 181 -10.12 -7.96 -5.83
N ARG A 182 -10.15 -8.78 -4.77
CA ARG A 182 -10.43 -8.31 -3.41
C ARG A 182 -9.38 -7.28 -2.96
N TYR A 183 -8.09 -7.55 -3.16
CA TYR A 183 -7.02 -6.62 -2.81
C TYR A 183 -7.09 -5.31 -3.58
N ALA A 184 -7.42 -5.37 -4.87
CA ALA A 184 -7.63 -4.18 -5.68
C ALA A 184 -8.78 -3.34 -5.14
N GLY A 185 -9.90 -3.98 -4.75
CA GLY A 185 -11.03 -3.30 -4.09
C GLY A 185 -10.63 -2.61 -2.79
N LEU A 186 -9.89 -3.31 -1.91
CA LEU A 186 -9.43 -2.77 -0.62
C LEU A 186 -8.49 -1.57 -0.79
N VAL A 187 -7.49 -1.69 -1.68
CA VAL A 187 -6.53 -0.62 -1.98
C VAL A 187 -7.24 0.58 -2.59
N ARG A 188 -8.16 0.35 -3.54
CA ARG A 188 -8.98 1.41 -4.14
C ARG A 188 -9.79 2.16 -3.08
N ASP A 189 -10.47 1.43 -2.20
CA ASP A 189 -11.36 2.04 -1.21
C ASP A 189 -10.58 2.80 -0.15
N ALA A 190 -9.45 2.26 0.32
CA ALA A 190 -8.53 2.94 1.24
C ALA A 190 -7.88 4.18 0.60
N GLY A 191 -7.42 4.06 -0.65
CA GLY A 191 -6.85 5.18 -1.40
C GLY A 191 -7.86 6.29 -1.67
N HIS A 192 -9.10 5.94 -2.02
CA HIS A 192 -10.16 6.91 -2.21
C HIS A 192 -10.51 7.64 -0.90
N ALA A 193 -10.64 6.91 0.21
CA ALA A 193 -10.88 7.52 1.52
C ALA A 193 -9.73 8.46 1.90
N LEU A 194 -8.47 8.07 1.68
CA LEU A 194 -7.31 8.91 1.93
C LEU A 194 -7.34 10.21 1.11
N LEU A 195 -7.60 10.12 -0.19
CA LEU A 195 -7.68 11.28 -1.07
C LEU A 195 -8.83 12.23 -0.68
N GLN A 196 -9.96 11.71 -0.23
CA GLN A 196 -11.07 12.52 0.28
C GLN A 196 -10.67 13.32 1.52
N GLU A 197 -9.98 12.71 2.48
CA GLU A 197 -9.53 13.40 3.69
C GLU A 197 -8.44 14.44 3.39
N ALA A 198 -7.52 14.11 2.47
CA ALA A 198 -6.53 15.07 1.99
C ALA A 198 -7.20 16.28 1.32
N GLN A 199 -8.21 16.05 0.46
CA GLN A 199 -8.93 17.13 -0.20
C GLN A 199 -9.66 18.04 0.79
N LYS A 200 -10.38 17.47 1.77
CA LYS A 200 -11.04 18.26 2.84
C LYS A 200 -10.03 19.10 3.61
N THR A 201 -8.94 18.46 4.04
CA THR A 201 -7.87 19.11 4.80
C THR A 201 -7.22 20.25 4.00
N LEU A 202 -6.97 20.07 2.70
CA LEU A 202 -6.40 21.10 1.84
C LEU A 202 -7.40 22.23 1.54
N ALA A 203 -8.68 21.93 1.46
CA ALA A 203 -9.74 22.92 1.29
C ALA A 203 -10.05 23.71 2.58
N GLY A 204 -9.53 23.27 3.74
CA GLY A 204 -9.83 23.86 5.04
C GLY A 204 -11.22 23.49 5.58
N ILE A 205 -11.76 22.35 5.13
CA ILE A 205 -13.06 21.79 5.50
C ILE A 205 -12.87 20.62 6.48
#